data_AF-A0A924Q9D0-F1
#
_entry.id   AF-A0A924Q9D0-F1
#
_cell.length_a   1.000
_cell.length_b   1.000
_cell.length_c   1.000
_cell.angle_alpha   90.00
_cell.angle_beta   90.00
_cell.angle_gamma   90.00
#
_symmetry.space_group_name_H-M   'P 1'
#
loop_
_entity.id
_entity.type
_entity.pdbx_description
1 polymer ?
#
loop_
_entity_poly.entity_id
_entity_poly.type
_entity_poly.pdbx_seq_one_letter_code
_entity_poly.pdbx_strand_id
1 'polypeptide(L)' 'MSTTTLLHSLFKYKAWGNDQLFAELGKVDAEAQEEARHNATRILNHIYVVDQIFAAHLS' A
#
# COMPACT_ATOMS: atom_id res chain seq x y z
N MET A 1 22.98 -6.44 11.31
CA MET A 1 21.57 -6.82 11.06
C MET A 1 21.56 -8.06 10.19
N SER A 2 20.66 -9.01 10.43
CA SER A 2 20.43 -10.10 9.47
C SER A 2 19.55 -9.62 8.31
N THR A 3 19.59 -10.35 7.20
CA THR A 3 18.69 -10.12 6.05
C THR A 3 17.21 -10.20 6.47
N THR A 4 16.87 -11.12 7.37
CA THR A 4 15.51 -11.24 7.94
C THR A 4 15.10 -9.98 8.73
N THR A 5 15.99 -9.44 9.58
CA THR A 5 15.68 -8.21 10.33
C THR A 5 15.49 -7.02 9.38
N LEU A 6 16.31 -6.92 8.32
CA LEU A 6 16.17 -5.89 7.30
C LEU A 6 14.83 -6.01 6.56
N LEU A 7 14.49 -7.20 6.08
CA LEU A 7 13.21 -7.46 5.39
C LEU A 7 12.01 -7.10 6.27
N HIS A 8 12.00 -7.51 7.54
CA HIS A 8 10.95 -7.13 8.48
C HIS A 8 10.84 -5.60 8.66
N SER A 9 11.96 -4.89 8.72
CA SER A 9 11.94 -3.42 8.81
C SER A 9 11.35 -2.77 7.56
N LEU A 10 11.69 -3.28 6.38
CA LEU A 10 11.16 -2.79 5.11
C LEU A 10 9.65 -3.02 5.00
N PHE A 11 9.15 -4.20 5.41
CA PHE A 11 7.71 -4.49 5.42
C PHE A 11 6.95 -3.60 6.42
N LYS A 12 7.53 -3.34 7.61
CA LYS A 12 6.94 -2.39 8.56
C LYS A 12 6.87 -0.97 7.99
N TYR A 13 7.93 -0.52 7.34
CA TYR A 13 7.95 0.80 6.70
C TYR A 13 6.92 0.89 5.57
N LYS A 14 6.80 -0.16 4.75
CA LYS A 14 5.78 -0.25 3.71
C LYS A 14 4.36 -0.21 4.28
N ALA A 15 4.09 -0.96 5.34
CA ALA A 15 2.79 -0.96 6.01
C ALA A 15 2.43 0.44 6.52
N TRP A 16 3.38 1.12 7.18
CA TRP A 16 3.20 2.51 7.59
C TRP A 16 2.87 3.43 6.41
N GLY A 17 3.58 3.28 5.28
CA GLY A 17 3.31 4.05 4.07
C GLY A 17 1.90 3.83 3.52
N ASN A 18 1.44 2.57 3.50
CA ASN A 18 0.07 2.23 3.09
C ASN A 18 -0.97 2.90 4.01
N ASP A 19 -0.76 2.87 5.34
CA ASP A 19 -1.66 3.50 6.30
C ASP A 19 -1.79 5.02 6.06
N GLN A 20 -0.67 5.70 5.78
CA GLN A 20 -0.69 7.12 5.43
C GLN A 20 -1.46 7.37 4.13
N LEU A 21 -1.24 6.55 3.10
CA LEU A 21 -1.95 6.69 1.82
C LEU A 21 -3.46 6.48 1.97
N PHE A 22 -3.88 5.50 2.79
CA PHE A 22 -5.30 5.31 3.09
C PHE A 22 -5.90 6.48 3.87
N ALA A 23 -5.15 7.05 4.83
CA ALA A 23 -5.58 8.23 5.56
C ALA A 23 -5.78 9.45 4.64
N GLU A 24 -4.88 9.67 3.68
CA GLU A 24 -5.03 10.76 2.69
C GLU A 24 -6.15 10.48 1.70
N LEU A 25 -6.31 9.23 1.24
CA LEU A 25 -7.44 8.85 0.38
C LEU A 25 -8.79 9.11 1.05
N GLY A 26 -8.88 8.91 2.37
CA GLY A 26 -10.07 9.22 3.16
C GLY A 26 -10.44 10.70 3.18
N LYS A 27 -9.54 11.60 2.82
CA LYS A 27 -9.77 13.05 2.73
C LYS A 27 -10.16 13.51 1.31
N VAL A 28 -10.02 12.64 0.31
CA VAL A 28 -10.40 12.94 -1.08
C VAL A 28 -11.92 12.88 -1.20
N ASP A 29 -12.52 13.97 -1.65
CA ASP A 29 -13.98 14.06 -1.78
C ASP A 29 -14.48 13.04 -2.81
N ALA A 30 -15.50 12.28 -2.43
CA ALA A 30 -15.98 11.17 -3.25
C ALA A 30 -16.77 11.61 -4.48
N GLU A 31 -17.39 12.79 -4.46
CA GLU A 31 -18.26 13.30 -5.53
C GLU A 31 -17.53 14.33 -6.37
N ALA A 32 -16.89 15.31 -5.75
CA ALA A 32 -16.15 16.38 -6.41
C ALA A 32 -14.82 15.90 -7.02
N GLN A 33 -14.25 14.80 -6.52
CA GLN A 33 -12.96 14.26 -6.97
C GLN A 33 -13.03 12.76 -7.31
N GLU A 34 -14.16 12.31 -7.86
CA GLU A 34 -14.42 10.90 -8.19
C GLU A 34 -13.28 10.25 -8.98
N GLU A 35 -12.81 10.88 -10.06
CA GLU A 35 -11.75 10.34 -10.92
C GLU A 35 -10.43 10.18 -10.14
N ALA A 36 -10.03 11.19 -9.37
CA ALA A 36 -8.81 11.15 -8.58
C ALA A 36 -8.88 10.05 -7.51
N ARG A 37 -10.04 9.93 -6.84
CA ARG A 37 -10.29 8.90 -5.83
C ARG A 37 -10.30 7.49 -6.44
N HIS A 38 -10.90 7.33 -7.62
CA HIS A 38 -10.89 6.07 -8.37
C HIS A 38 -9.46 5.66 -8.74
N ASN A 39 -8.68 6.57 -9.31
CA ASN A 39 -7.30 6.32 -9.70
C ASN A 39 -6.41 5.96 -8.51
N ALA A 40 -6.53 6.70 -7.40
CA ALA A 40 -5.81 6.39 -6.16
C ALA A 40 -6.19 5.00 -5.63
N THR A 41 -7.48 4.65 -5.61
CA THR A 41 -7.96 3.33 -5.19
C THR A 41 -7.39 2.22 -6.08
N ARG A 42 -7.36 2.42 -7.40
CA ARG A 42 -6.79 1.47 -8.37
C ARG A 42 -5.28 1.24 -8.12
N ILE A 43 -4.53 2.29 -7.78
CA ILE A 43 -3.11 2.18 -7.43
C ILE A 43 -2.93 1.38 -6.13
N LEU A 44 -3.72 1.66 -5.10
CA LEU A 44 -3.65 0.92 -3.83
C LEU A 44 -4.01 -0.56 -3.99
N ASN A 45 -5.00 -0.87 -4.82
CA ASN A 45 -5.33 -2.24 -5.19
C ASN A 45 -4.16 -2.93 -5.91
N HIS A 46 -3.48 -2.23 -6.81
CA HIS A 46 -2.31 -2.78 -7.49
C HIS A 46 -1.17 -3.08 -6.50
N ILE A 47 -0.89 -2.16 -5.56
CA ILE A 47 0.11 -2.37 -4.50
C ILE A 47 -0.22 -3.62 -3.68
N TYR A 48 -1.49 -3.82 -3.32
CA TYR A 48 -1.92 -5.00 -2.58
C TYR A 48 -1.68 -6.30 -3.37
N VAL A 49 -2.04 -6.33 -4.66
CA VAL A 49 -1.83 -7.52 -5.51
C VAL A 49 -0.33 -7.86 -5.61
N VAL A 50 0.53 -6.85 -5.79
CA VAL A 50 1.98 -7.06 -5.81
C VAL A 50 2.49 -7.64 -4.50
N ASP A 51 2.00 -7.17 -3.34
CA ASP A 51 2.36 -7.74 -2.04
C ASP A 51 1.99 -9.22 -1.93
N GLN A 52 0.79 -9.60 -2.39
CA GLN A 52 0.35 -10.99 -2.38
C GLN A 52 1.24 -11.87 -3.27
N ILE A 53 1.67 -11.36 -4.43
CA ILE A 53 2.62 -12.06 -5.29
C ILE A 53 3.97 -12.24 -4.58
N PHE A 54 4.50 -11.20 -3.94
CA PHE A 54 5.76 -11.30 -3.18
C PHE A 54 5.65 -12.32 -2.04
N ALA A 55 4.56 -12.27 -1.26
CA ALA A 55 4.32 -13.21 -0.17
C ALA A 55 4.25 -14.67 -0.67
N ALA A 56 3.66 -14.91 -1.83
CA ALA A 56 3.59 -16.24 -2.44
C ALA A 56 4.96 -16.80 -2.87
N HIS A 57 5.99 -15.96 -3.04
CA HIS A 57 7.36 -16.39 -3.35
C HIS A 57 8.26 -16.55 -2.12
N LEU A 58 7.79 -16.20 -0.92
CA LEU A 58 8.54 -16.30 0.34
C LEU A 58 8.35 -17.66 1.04
N SER A 59 7.58 -18.57 0.45
CA SER A 59 7.35 -19.95 0.93
C SER A 59 8.46 -20.91 0.51
#